data_AF-A0A097EJQ6-F1
#
_entry.id   AF-A0A097EJQ6-F1
#
_cell.length_a   1.000
_cell.length_b   1.000
_cell.length_c   1.000
_cell.angle_alpha   90.00
_cell.angle_beta   90.00
_cell.angle_gamma   90.00
#
_symmetry.space_group_name_H-M   'P 1'
#
loop_
_entity.id
_entity.type
_entity.pdbx_description
1 polymer ?
#
loop_
_entity_poly.entity_id
_entity_poly.type
_entity_poly.pdbx_seq_one_letter_code
_entity_poly.pdbx_strand_id
1 'polypeptide(L)'
;MRSLTPFAVLLLLPAMGSAQSLAQERWDVTSTVVDLTVPGAPGFLLRMAKGKSRAEHKCVAPGQSVAALLAPDPKARCRVDKQQIADGRYTQALTCPQKNGAPMQVSRAGTYTAGGFVGRAEMTGQTAKGRMNVVLDQRAARVAGSCKG
;
A
#
# COMPACT_ATOMS: atom_id res chain seq x y z
N MET A 1 -40.38 53.59 9.38
CA MET A 1 -39.02 53.13 9.01
C MET A 1 -38.93 51.65 9.37
N ARG A 2 -38.94 50.75 8.38
CA ARG A 2 -38.89 49.29 8.58
C ARG A 2 -37.44 48.82 8.42
N SER A 3 -36.81 48.41 9.50
CA SER A 3 -35.46 47.81 9.48
C SER A 3 -35.57 46.34 9.10
N LEU A 4 -34.96 45.98 7.96
CA LEU A 4 -34.80 44.60 7.50
C LEU A 4 -33.49 44.04 8.08
N THR A 5 -33.61 43.03 8.94
CA THR A 5 -32.50 42.24 9.48
C THR A 5 -32.00 41.28 8.40
N PRO A 6 -30.69 41.26 8.05
CA PRO A 6 -30.19 40.32 7.06
C PRO A 6 -30.03 38.92 7.66
N PHE A 7 -30.67 37.95 7.01
CA PHE A 7 -30.52 36.51 7.25
C PHE A 7 -29.12 36.09 6.75
N ALA A 8 -28.19 35.82 7.68
CA ALA A 8 -26.88 35.29 7.34
C ALA A 8 -27.01 33.80 6.97
N VAL A 9 -27.03 33.49 5.68
CA VAL A 9 -26.95 32.11 5.17
C VAL A 9 -25.49 31.66 5.27
N LEU A 10 -25.19 30.85 6.29
CA LEU A 10 -23.91 30.16 6.43
C LEU A 10 -23.84 29.04 5.38
N LEU A 11 -23.15 29.29 4.26
CA LEU A 11 -22.83 28.28 3.25
C LEU A 11 -21.81 27.29 3.84
N LEU A 12 -22.25 26.09 4.22
CA LEU A 12 -21.37 24.95 4.46
C LEU A 12 -20.76 24.52 3.12
N LEU A 13 -19.56 25.00 2.80
CA LEU A 13 -18.77 24.44 1.70
C LEU A 13 -18.35 23.00 2.07
N PRO A 14 -18.61 21.99 1.22
CA PRO A 14 -18.00 20.70 1.39
C PRO A 14 -16.49 20.88 1.21
N ALA A 15 -15.71 20.54 2.23
CA ALA A 15 -14.26 20.45 2.12
C ALA A 15 -13.95 19.40 1.04
N MET A 16 -13.67 19.84 -0.18
CA MET A 16 -13.08 18.98 -1.20
C MET A 16 -11.73 18.52 -0.65
N GLY A 17 -11.71 17.30 -0.13
CA GLY A 17 -10.48 16.65 0.32
C GLY A 17 -9.49 16.68 -0.82
N SER A 18 -8.47 17.53 -0.69
CA SER A 18 -7.42 17.65 -1.69
C SER A 18 -6.77 16.28 -1.83
N ALA A 19 -6.80 15.71 -3.04
CA ALA A 19 -6.01 14.53 -3.34
C ALA A 19 -4.55 14.88 -3.01
N GLN A 20 -4.05 14.36 -1.89
CA GLN A 20 -2.75 14.72 -1.35
C GLN A 20 -1.68 14.23 -2.32
N SER A 21 -1.10 15.16 -3.08
CA SER A 21 0.05 14.86 -3.94
C SER A 21 1.25 14.51 -3.07
N LEU A 22 2.05 13.56 -3.54
CA LEU A 22 3.30 13.22 -2.88
C LEU A 22 4.42 14.12 -3.41
N ALA A 23 5.47 14.29 -2.59
CA ALA A 23 6.69 14.93 -3.04
C ALA A 23 7.38 14.09 -4.12
N GLN A 24 7.92 14.78 -5.14
CA GLN A 24 8.68 14.19 -6.23
C GLN A 24 10.07 13.77 -5.74
N GLU A 25 10.14 12.62 -5.08
CA GLU A 25 11.34 12.18 -4.38
C GLU A 25 11.48 10.66 -4.43
N ARG A 26 12.57 10.16 -3.86
CA ARG A 26 12.77 8.74 -3.62
C ARG A 26 12.00 8.29 -2.38
N TRP A 27 11.44 7.10 -2.47
CA TRP A 27 10.66 6.48 -1.41
C TRP A 27 11.09 5.05 -1.20
N ASP A 28 11.12 4.63 0.07
CA ASP A 28 11.32 3.24 0.44
C ASP A 28 10.00 2.68 0.94
N VAL A 29 9.48 1.67 0.25
CA VAL A 29 8.37 0.85 0.72
C VAL A 29 8.96 -0.36 1.42
N THR A 30 9.02 -0.29 2.74
CA THR A 30 9.53 -1.38 3.58
C THR A 30 8.40 -2.33 3.94
N SER A 31 8.57 -3.61 3.64
CA SER A 31 7.67 -4.69 4.05
C SER A 31 8.39 -5.59 5.04
N THR A 32 7.80 -5.81 6.22
CA THR A 32 8.36 -6.63 7.30
C THR A 32 7.46 -7.83 7.55
N VAL A 33 8.03 -9.04 7.55
CA VAL A 33 7.28 -10.28 7.81
C VAL A 33 6.86 -10.34 9.27
N VAL A 34 5.56 -10.26 9.53
CA VAL A 34 5.01 -10.39 10.89
C VAL A 34 4.50 -11.78 11.17
N ASP A 35 4.00 -12.47 10.15
CA ASP A 35 3.61 -13.87 10.26
C ASP A 35 3.75 -14.61 8.94
N LEU A 36 3.97 -15.92 9.01
CA LEU A 36 4.07 -16.75 7.83
C LEU A 36 3.81 -18.22 8.13
N THR A 37 3.01 -18.85 7.27
CA THR A 37 2.77 -20.28 7.21
C THR A 37 3.01 -20.73 5.77
N VAL A 38 4.07 -21.51 5.55
CA VAL A 38 4.42 -22.04 4.23
C VAL A 38 4.63 -23.55 4.34
N PRO A 39 3.59 -24.36 4.10
CA PRO A 39 3.70 -25.81 4.20
C PRO A 39 4.80 -26.36 3.30
N GLY A 40 5.62 -27.26 3.86
CA GLY A 40 6.75 -27.86 3.16
C GLY A 40 8.04 -27.04 3.16
N ALA A 41 8.02 -25.79 3.63
CA ALA A 41 9.25 -25.06 3.92
C ALA A 41 9.85 -25.51 5.27
N PRO A 42 11.19 -25.60 5.39
CA PRO A 42 11.84 -25.89 6.67
C PRO A 42 11.51 -24.85 7.75
N GLY A 43 11.04 -25.30 8.92
CA GLY A 43 10.58 -24.40 9.99
C GLY A 43 11.65 -23.41 10.50
N PHE A 44 12.94 -23.78 10.48
CA PHE A 44 14.02 -22.87 10.85
C PHE A 44 14.15 -21.68 9.88
N LEU A 45 13.91 -21.88 8.58
CA LEU A 45 13.89 -20.80 7.60
C LEU A 45 12.71 -19.86 7.84
N LEU A 46 11.54 -20.40 8.20
CA LEU A 46 10.37 -19.58 8.51
C LEU A 46 10.60 -18.71 9.74
N ARG A 47 11.20 -19.27 10.80
CA ARG A 47 11.59 -18.49 11.99
C ARG A 47 12.58 -17.38 11.66
N MET A 48 13.58 -17.66 10.83
CA MET A 48 14.53 -16.64 10.38
C MET A 48 13.93 -15.61 9.44
N ALA A 49 12.83 -15.91 8.75
CA ALA A 49 12.15 -14.97 7.86
C ALA A 49 11.24 -14.01 8.63
N LYS A 50 10.62 -14.47 9.72
CA LYS A 50 9.83 -13.61 10.62
C LYS A 50 10.71 -12.47 11.16
N GLY A 51 10.17 -11.26 11.14
CA GLY A 51 10.87 -10.03 11.51
C GLY A 51 11.82 -9.47 10.44
N LYS A 52 12.10 -10.20 9.35
CA LYS A 52 12.92 -9.64 8.26
C LYS A 52 12.14 -8.61 7.47
N SER A 53 12.85 -7.55 7.13
CA SER A 53 12.35 -6.48 6.26
C SER A 53 12.99 -6.53 4.87
N ARG A 54 12.23 -6.04 3.89
CA ARG A 54 12.69 -5.76 2.53
C ARG A 54 12.19 -4.38 2.13
N ALA A 55 13.09 -3.56 1.60
CA ALA A 55 12.75 -2.26 1.05
C ALA A 55 12.64 -2.36 -0.48
N GLU A 56 11.53 -1.88 -1.02
CA GLU A 56 11.37 -1.60 -2.44
C GLU A 56 11.58 -0.09 -2.65
N HIS A 57 12.56 0.25 -3.49
CA HIS A 57 12.85 1.64 -3.82
C HIS A 57 11.93 2.10 -4.95
N LYS A 58 11.20 3.19 -4.70
CA LYS A 58 10.27 3.79 -5.65
C LYS A 58 10.62 5.22 -5.94
N CYS A 59 10.32 5.60 -7.18
CA CYS A 59 10.39 6.96 -7.65
C CYS A 59 9.01 7.47 -7.98
N VAL A 60 8.65 8.61 -7.38
CA VAL A 60 7.34 9.23 -7.56
C VAL A 60 7.52 10.47 -8.43
N ALA A 61 6.81 10.50 -9.56
CA ALA A 61 6.82 11.62 -10.49
C ALA A 61 5.94 12.78 -9.98
N PRO A 62 6.11 14.02 -10.49
CA PRO A 62 5.26 15.14 -10.12
C PRO A 62 3.77 14.84 -10.32
N GLY A 63 2.94 15.27 -9.38
CA GLY A 63 1.48 15.10 -9.45
C GLY A 63 0.99 13.69 -9.15
N GLN A 64 1.87 12.73 -8.89
CA GLN A 64 1.47 11.39 -8.47
C GLN A 64 1.01 11.38 -6.99
N SER A 65 0.05 10.52 -6.70
CA SER A 65 -0.49 10.30 -5.37
C SER A 65 0.13 9.05 -4.72
N VAL A 66 -0.34 8.69 -3.52
CA VAL A 66 0.02 7.44 -2.84
C VAL A 66 -0.20 6.18 -3.69
N ALA A 67 -1.06 6.25 -4.71
CA ALA A 67 -1.24 5.17 -5.68
C ALA A 67 0.09 4.72 -6.32
N ALA A 68 1.03 5.63 -6.55
CA ALA A 68 2.35 5.31 -7.12
C ALA A 68 3.21 4.46 -6.15
N LEU A 69 3.15 4.75 -4.85
CA LEU A 69 3.83 3.93 -3.82
C LEU A 69 3.19 2.55 -3.66
N LEU A 70 1.92 2.45 -4.04
CA LEU A 70 1.10 1.26 -3.99
C LEU A 70 1.22 0.41 -5.29
N ALA A 71 1.73 0.96 -6.39
CA ALA A 71 1.87 0.20 -7.64
C ALA A 71 2.69 -1.09 -7.43
N PRO A 72 2.26 -2.26 -7.94
CA PRO A 72 3.04 -3.49 -7.81
C PRO A 72 4.37 -3.39 -8.57
N ASP A 73 5.39 -4.11 -8.12
CA ASP A 73 6.64 -4.26 -8.89
C ASP A 73 6.30 -4.83 -10.29
N PRO A 74 6.66 -4.13 -11.38
CA PRO A 74 6.35 -4.58 -12.74
C PRO A 74 6.96 -5.96 -13.06
N LYS A 75 8.07 -6.33 -12.42
CA LYS A 75 8.71 -7.65 -12.59
C LYS A 75 7.89 -8.77 -11.95
N ALA A 76 7.11 -8.46 -10.91
CA ALA A 76 6.22 -9.43 -10.25
C ALA A 76 4.98 -9.74 -11.10
N ARG A 77 4.65 -8.89 -12.10
CA ARG A 77 3.52 -9.04 -13.01
C ARG A 77 2.17 -9.29 -12.31
N CYS A 78 1.99 -8.73 -11.12
CA CYS A 78 0.72 -8.81 -10.42
C CYS A 78 -0.33 -7.94 -11.11
N ARG A 79 -1.54 -8.48 -11.26
CA ARG A 79 -2.71 -7.73 -11.70
C ARG A 79 -3.39 -7.08 -10.50
N VAL A 80 -3.71 -5.80 -10.60
CA VAL A 80 -4.53 -5.11 -9.58
C VAL A 80 -5.99 -5.45 -9.86
N ASP A 81 -6.64 -6.11 -8.91
CA ASP A 81 -8.04 -6.55 -9.03
C ASP A 81 -9.01 -5.46 -8.54
N LYS A 82 -8.64 -4.80 -7.43
CA LYS A 82 -9.40 -3.70 -6.84
C LYS A 82 -8.46 -2.73 -6.13
N GLN A 83 -8.74 -1.44 -6.22
CA GLN A 83 -8.04 -0.41 -5.47
C GLN A 83 -9.01 0.68 -5.03
N GLN A 84 -8.93 1.08 -3.76
CA GLN A 84 -9.64 2.24 -3.23
C GLN A 84 -8.65 3.07 -2.42
N ILE A 85 -8.61 4.36 -2.68
CA ILE A 85 -7.75 5.34 -1.99
C ILE A 85 -8.61 6.58 -1.79
N ALA A 86 -9.05 6.79 -0.56
CA ALA A 86 -9.90 7.91 -0.18
C ALA A 86 -9.75 8.20 1.31
N ASP A 87 -9.95 9.45 1.72
CA ASP A 87 -10.09 9.85 3.13
C ASP A 87 -8.95 9.37 4.04
N GLY A 88 -7.72 9.39 3.52
CA GLY A 88 -6.53 8.96 4.26
C GLY A 88 -6.43 7.44 4.49
N ARG A 89 -7.25 6.64 3.80
CA ARG A 89 -7.25 5.17 3.85
C ARG A 89 -7.08 4.55 2.47
N TYR A 90 -6.40 3.41 2.43
CA TYR A 90 -6.30 2.63 1.20
C TYR A 90 -6.67 1.17 1.43
N THR A 91 -7.23 0.56 0.39
CA THR A 91 -7.36 -0.89 0.24
C THR A 91 -6.93 -1.28 -1.17
N GLN A 92 -6.27 -2.43 -1.29
CA GLN A 92 -5.94 -3.00 -2.59
C GLN A 92 -6.01 -4.53 -2.54
N ALA A 93 -6.52 -5.13 -3.60
CA ALA A 93 -6.43 -6.56 -3.87
C ALA A 93 -5.66 -6.78 -5.19
N LEU A 94 -4.75 -7.75 -5.19
CA LEU A 94 -3.97 -8.15 -6.35
C LEU A 94 -3.97 -9.66 -6.53
N THR A 95 -3.88 -10.08 -7.78
CA THR A 95 -3.59 -11.45 -8.18
C THR A 95 -2.19 -11.49 -8.78
N CYS A 96 -1.28 -12.24 -8.16
CA CYS A 96 0.10 -12.40 -8.61
C CYS A 96 0.34 -13.79 -9.21
N PRO A 97 1.04 -13.90 -10.35
CA PRO A 97 1.40 -15.21 -10.89
C PRO A 97 2.31 -15.96 -9.91
N GLN A 98 2.09 -17.27 -9.78
CA GLN A 98 2.90 -18.15 -8.97
C GLN A 98 3.57 -19.19 -9.87
N LYS A 99 4.88 -19.43 -9.67
CA LYS A 99 5.65 -20.35 -10.53
C LYS A 99 5.04 -21.76 -10.57
N ASN A 100 4.56 -22.23 -9.42
CA ASN A 100 3.94 -23.55 -9.28
C ASN A 100 2.60 -23.39 -8.55
N GLY A 101 1.50 -23.74 -9.21
CA GLY A 101 0.15 -23.74 -8.63
C GLY A 101 -0.72 -22.55 -9.04
N ALA A 102 -1.84 -22.40 -8.34
CA ALA A 102 -2.79 -21.31 -8.58
C ALA A 102 -2.14 -19.94 -8.27
N PRO A 103 -2.62 -18.85 -8.91
CA PRO A 103 -2.17 -17.50 -8.60
C PRO A 103 -2.30 -17.17 -7.11
N MET A 104 -1.32 -16.43 -6.61
CA MET A 104 -1.32 -15.93 -5.24
C MET A 104 -2.22 -14.70 -5.15
N GLN A 105 -3.02 -14.63 -4.10
CA GLN A 105 -3.89 -13.51 -3.78
C GLN A 105 -3.21 -12.63 -2.74
N VAL A 106 -3.16 -11.33 -3.00
CA VAL A 106 -2.59 -10.34 -2.09
C VAL A 106 -3.68 -9.33 -1.76
N SER A 107 -3.97 -9.16 -0.47
CA SER A 107 -4.81 -8.08 0.00
C SER A 107 -3.98 -7.15 0.88
N ARG A 108 -4.26 -5.85 0.85
CA ARG A 108 -3.63 -4.91 1.75
C ARG A 108 -4.53 -3.74 2.08
N ALA A 109 -4.39 -3.24 3.29
CA ALA A 109 -5.14 -2.10 3.78
C ALA A 109 -4.30 -1.28 4.75
N GLY A 110 -4.58 0.02 4.82
CA GLY A 110 -3.86 0.90 5.71
C GLY A 110 -4.32 2.34 5.62
N THR A 111 -3.49 3.22 6.16
CA THR A 111 -3.69 4.67 6.18
C THR A 111 -2.55 5.37 5.46
N TYR A 112 -2.84 6.52 4.87
CA TYR A 112 -1.85 7.33 4.17
C TYR A 112 -1.99 8.81 4.49
N THR A 113 -0.90 9.53 4.29
CA THR A 113 -0.80 10.99 4.32
C THR A 113 0.11 11.43 3.17
N ALA A 114 0.33 12.74 3.01
CA ALA A 114 1.38 13.26 2.13
C ALA A 114 2.80 12.79 2.51
N GLY A 115 2.99 12.29 3.74
CA GLY A 115 4.26 11.76 4.25
C GLY A 115 4.51 10.27 3.95
N GLY A 116 3.56 9.57 3.31
CA GLY A 116 3.66 8.15 2.99
C GLY A 116 2.46 7.35 3.48
N PHE A 117 2.65 6.03 3.64
CA PHE A 117 1.60 5.15 4.14
C PHE A 117 2.13 4.17 5.18
N VAL A 118 1.22 3.66 6.00
CA VAL A 118 1.41 2.50 6.86
C VAL A 118 0.23 1.55 6.68
N GLY A 119 0.47 0.25 6.73
CA GLY A 119 -0.60 -0.72 6.59
C GLY A 119 -0.12 -2.15 6.71
N ARG A 120 -1.02 -3.08 6.41
CA ARG A 120 -0.76 -4.51 6.43
C ARG A 120 -1.12 -5.12 5.10
N ALA A 121 -0.30 -6.05 4.64
CA ALA A 121 -0.59 -6.92 3.51
C ALA A 121 -0.69 -8.37 3.97
N GLU A 122 -1.62 -9.11 3.38
CA GLU A 122 -1.77 -10.55 3.53
C GLU A 122 -1.66 -11.19 2.16
N MET A 123 -0.81 -12.22 2.06
CA MET A 123 -0.52 -12.96 0.85
C MET A 123 -0.95 -14.40 1.06
N THR A 124 -1.98 -14.83 0.33
CA THR A 124 -2.50 -16.19 0.41
C THR A 124 -2.27 -16.92 -0.90
N GLY A 125 -1.91 -18.20 -0.81
CA GLY A 125 -1.65 -19.01 -1.98
C GLY A 125 -1.65 -20.49 -1.66
N GLN A 126 -1.15 -21.28 -2.60
CA GLN A 126 -1.11 -22.73 -2.46
C GLN A 126 0.29 -23.25 -2.76
N THR A 127 0.85 -24.05 -1.86
CA THR A 127 2.04 -24.86 -2.15
C THR A 127 1.63 -26.29 -2.48
N ALA A 128 2.58 -27.09 -2.97
CA ALA A 128 2.37 -28.53 -3.14
C ALA A 128 1.99 -29.25 -1.83
N LYS A 129 2.32 -28.70 -0.66
CA LYS A 129 2.07 -29.33 0.65
C LYS A 129 0.95 -28.69 1.46
N GLY A 130 0.26 -27.68 0.93
CA GLY A 130 -0.85 -27.02 1.62
C GLY A 130 -0.94 -25.51 1.38
N ARG A 131 -1.97 -24.91 1.97
CA ARG A 131 -2.24 -23.47 1.87
C ARG A 131 -1.12 -22.66 2.50
N MET A 132 -0.69 -21.62 1.79
CA MET A 132 0.31 -20.66 2.24
C MET A 132 -0.38 -19.38 2.71
N ASN A 133 0.12 -18.79 3.78
CA ASN A 133 -0.21 -17.43 4.19
C ASN A 133 1.06 -16.68 4.61
N VAL A 134 1.20 -15.41 4.22
CA VAL A 134 2.26 -14.51 4.68
C VAL A 134 1.64 -13.16 5.00
N VAL A 135 1.90 -12.66 6.20
CA VAL A 135 1.43 -11.35 6.66
C VAL A 135 2.63 -10.41 6.78
N LEU A 136 2.49 -9.22 6.21
CA LEU A 136 3.51 -8.19 6.14
C LEU A 136 2.98 -6.89 6.75
N ASP A 137 3.75 -6.26 7.62
CA ASP A 137 3.56 -4.84 7.92
C ASP A 137 4.32 -4.00 6.90
N GLN A 138 3.67 -2.98 6.35
CA GLN A 138 4.22 -2.12 5.30
C GLN A 138 4.30 -0.67 5.77
N ARG A 139 5.39 -0.01 5.40
CA ARG A 139 5.59 1.42 5.59
C ARG A 139 6.25 2.02 4.37
N ALA A 140 5.70 3.11 3.85
CA ALA A 140 6.38 3.96 2.88
C ALA A 140 6.90 5.22 3.57
N ALA A 141 8.17 5.52 3.37
CA ALA A 141 8.80 6.74 3.86
C ALA A 141 9.70 7.36 2.78
N ARG A 142 9.84 8.68 2.83
CA ARG A 142 10.77 9.42 1.98
C ARG A 142 12.20 9.07 2.39
N VAL A 143 13.09 9.00 1.40
CA VAL A 143 14.52 8.84 1.62
C VAL A 143 15.29 9.93 0.87
N ALA A 144 16.45 10.30 1.41
CA ALA A 144 17.28 11.34 0.81
C ALA A 144 17.74 10.94 -0.61
N GLY A 145 17.78 11.94 -1.49
CA GLY A 145 18.28 11.82 -2.86
C GLY A 145 17.20 11.97 -3.94
N SER A 146 17.63 12.36 -5.14
CA SER A 146 16.76 12.52 -6.30
C SER A 146 16.47 11.18 -6.99
N CYS A 147 15.33 11.11 -7.65
CA CYS A 147 15.05 10.04 -8.60
C CYS A 147 16.02 10.14 -9.78
N LYS A 148 16.71 9.04 -10.08
CA LYS A 148 17.51 8.96 -11.31
C LYS A 148 16.52 8.89 -12.48
N GLY A 149 16.55 9.92 -13.31
CA GLY A 149 15.83 9.96 -14.59
C GLY A 149 16.41 8.99 -15.60
#